data_AF-A0A951A098-F1
#
_entry.id   AF-A0A951A098-F1
#
_cell.length_a   1.000
_cell.length_b   1.000
_cell.length_c   1.000
_cell.angle_alpha   90.00
_cell.angle_beta   90.00
_cell.angle_gamma   90.00
#
_symmetry.space_group_name_H-M   'P 1'
#
loop_
_entity.id
_entity.type
_entity.pdbx_description
1 polymer ?
#
loop_
_entity_poly.entity_id
_entity_poly.type
_entity_poly.pdbx_seq_one_letter_code
_entity_poly.pdbx_strand_id
1 'polypeptide(L)'
;MKAMKFSLAIHGGAGTRRREAMTPEAECAYRTGLQRALMSGYRVLKEGLPALEAVTMAVMALEDDPQFNAGRGAVYTSAGTHEMDAAVMNGASRGAGAVAGITGPRNPVLAARAVMERSENVLLIGEGAMQFCREQGLAFEDAAYFGTRERLEA
;
A
#
# COMPACT_ATOMS: atom_id res chain seq x y z
N MET A 1 -8.79 -17.03 28.60
CA MET A 1 -9.20 -16.56 27.26
C MET A 1 -8.53 -17.45 26.21
N LYS A 2 -9.27 -17.94 25.21
CA LYS A 2 -8.72 -18.80 24.15
C LYS A 2 -7.79 -17.94 23.28
N ALA A 3 -6.55 -18.37 23.07
CA ALA A 3 -5.63 -17.66 22.19
C ALA A 3 -6.25 -17.56 20.78
N MET A 4 -6.38 -16.35 20.27
CA MET A 4 -6.86 -16.09 18.91
C MET A 4 -5.86 -16.70 17.93
N LYS A 5 -6.31 -17.69 17.15
CA LYS A 5 -5.53 -18.24 16.04
C LYS A 5 -5.77 -17.36 14.82
N PHE A 6 -4.70 -16.78 14.29
CA PHE A 6 -4.74 -15.99 13.07
C PHE A 6 -3.61 -16.39 12.14
N SER A 7 -3.74 -15.99 10.88
CA SER A 7 -2.70 -16.10 9.87
C SER A 7 -2.71 -14.82 9.05
N LEU A 8 -1.54 -14.30 8.73
CA LEU A 8 -1.35 -13.11 7.92
C LEU A 8 -0.31 -13.44 6.84
N ALA A 9 -0.63 -13.08 5.61
CA ALA A 9 0.27 -13.18 4.47
C ALA A 9 0.35 -11.81 3.79
N ILE A 10 1.52 -11.53 3.20
CA ILE A 10 1.79 -10.30 2.45
C ILE A 10 2.53 -10.68 1.16
N HIS A 11 2.55 -9.79 0.17
CA HIS A 11 3.44 -9.88 -0.98
C HIS A 11 4.01 -8.52 -1.35
N GLY A 12 5.22 -8.50 -1.91
CA GLY A 12 5.86 -7.30 -2.47
C GLY A 12 5.82 -7.23 -4.01
N GLY A 13 5.04 -8.11 -4.64
CA GLY A 13 4.96 -8.28 -6.10
C GLY A 13 5.66 -9.56 -6.59
N ALA A 14 5.25 -10.03 -7.76
CA ALA A 14 5.84 -11.17 -8.47
C ALA A 14 6.26 -10.73 -9.87
N GLY A 15 7.29 -11.33 -10.45
CA GLY A 15 7.75 -10.95 -11.78
C GLY A 15 9.15 -11.43 -12.14
N THR A 16 9.81 -10.67 -13.02
CA THR A 16 10.98 -11.08 -13.81
C THR A 16 12.34 -10.91 -13.10
N ARG A 17 12.36 -10.54 -11.81
CA ARG A 17 13.63 -10.41 -11.07
C ARG A 17 14.30 -11.78 -10.96
N ARG A 18 15.36 -11.94 -11.75
CA ARG A 18 16.23 -13.10 -11.74
C ARG A 18 17.13 -13.07 -10.51
N ARG A 19 17.32 -14.22 -9.86
CA ARG A 19 18.14 -14.33 -8.66
C ARG A 19 19.59 -13.93 -8.92
N GLU A 20 20.07 -14.22 -10.13
CA GLU A 20 21.43 -13.91 -10.59
C GLU A 20 21.68 -12.40 -10.69
N ALA A 21 20.63 -11.59 -10.81
CA ALA A 21 20.72 -10.14 -10.87
C ALA A 21 20.58 -9.46 -9.49
N MET A 22 20.48 -10.24 -8.40
CA MET A 22 20.26 -9.71 -7.06
C MET A 22 21.54 -9.76 -6.24
N THR A 23 21.97 -8.61 -5.72
CA THR A 23 23.06 -8.57 -4.76
C THR A 23 22.57 -9.05 -3.38
N PRO A 24 23.45 -9.58 -2.52
CA PRO A 24 23.08 -9.95 -1.14
C PRO A 24 22.46 -8.79 -0.35
N GLU A 25 22.92 -7.55 -0.59
CA GLU A 25 22.42 -6.34 0.04
C GLU A 25 20.99 -6.03 -0.41
N ALA A 26 20.71 -6.15 -1.71
CA ALA A 26 19.37 -5.98 -2.26
C ALA A 26 18.43 -7.06 -1.69
N GLU A 27 18.83 -8.33 -1.68
CA GLU A 27 18.03 -9.41 -1.09
C GLU A 27 17.72 -9.13 0.39
N CYS A 28 18.73 -8.69 1.16
CA CYS A 28 18.58 -8.32 2.57
C CYS A 28 17.59 -7.16 2.76
N ALA A 29 17.65 -6.15 1.90
CA ALA A 29 16.73 -5.01 1.91
C ALA A 29 15.28 -5.47 1.65
N TYR A 30 15.04 -6.29 0.63
CA TYR A 30 13.71 -6.87 0.36
C TYR A 30 13.18 -7.68 1.53
N ARG A 31 14.00 -8.56 2.11
CA ARG A 31 13.61 -9.39 3.26
C ARG A 31 13.26 -8.53 4.48
N THR A 32 14.05 -7.49 4.72
CA THR A 32 13.82 -6.55 5.82
C THR A 32 12.53 -5.74 5.62
N GLY A 33 12.27 -5.25 4.40
CA GLY A 33 11.03 -4.57 4.04
C GLY A 33 9.80 -5.46 4.22
N LEU A 34 9.85 -6.69 3.72
CA LEU A 34 8.79 -7.70 3.91
C LEU A 34 8.58 -8.02 5.39
N GLN A 35 9.65 -8.21 6.15
CA GLN A 35 9.54 -8.48 7.59
C GLN A 35 8.91 -7.29 8.33
N ARG A 36 9.28 -6.05 7.98
CA ARG A 36 8.68 -4.84 8.56
C ARG A 36 7.17 -4.81 8.29
N ALA A 37 6.76 -4.98 7.04
CA ALA A 37 5.35 -4.98 6.66
C ALA A 37 4.55 -6.08 7.35
N LEU A 38 5.08 -7.31 7.39
CA LEU A 38 4.45 -8.44 8.06
C LEU A 38 4.29 -8.17 9.56
N MET A 39 5.33 -7.62 10.20
CA MET A 39 5.31 -7.33 11.63
C MET A 39 4.34 -6.19 11.98
N SER A 40 4.16 -5.20 11.10
CA SER A 40 3.16 -4.13 11.29
C SER A 40 1.75 -4.70 11.42
N GLY A 41 1.33 -5.58 10.51
CA GLY A 41 0.02 -6.23 10.61
C GLY A 41 -0.07 -7.29 11.72
N TYR A 42 1.02 -8.04 11.95
CA TYR A 42 1.07 -9.08 12.99
C TYR A 42 0.84 -8.51 14.39
N ARG A 43 1.43 -7.35 14.71
CA ARG A 43 1.25 -6.69 16.03
C ARG A 43 -0.21 -6.35 16.29
N VAL A 44 -0.90 -5.80 15.29
CA VAL A 44 -2.34 -5.49 15.34
C VAL A 44 -3.16 -6.74 15.67
N LEU A 45 -2.93 -7.84 14.95
CA LEU A 45 -3.64 -9.11 15.22
C LEU A 45 -3.29 -9.70 16.59
N LYS A 46 -2.04 -9.58 17.03
CA LYS A 46 -1.58 -10.05 18.34
C LYS A 46 -2.27 -9.30 19.48
N GLU A 47 -2.57 -8.03 19.29
CA GLU A 47 -3.33 -7.19 20.22
C GLU A 47 -4.85 -7.45 20.18
N GLY A 48 -5.30 -8.34 19.29
CA GLY A 48 -6.72 -8.70 19.14
C GLY A 48 -7.53 -7.68 18.35
N LEU A 49 -6.87 -6.76 17.62
CA LEU A 49 -7.52 -5.77 16.78
C LEU A 49 -8.01 -6.39 15.45
N PRO A 50 -8.95 -5.72 14.74
CA PRO A 50 -9.57 -6.27 13.53
C PRO A 50 -8.58 -6.57 12.40
N ALA A 51 -8.88 -7.61 11.60
CA ALA A 51 -8.08 -7.98 10.43
C ALA A 51 -7.96 -6.83 9.41
N LEU A 52 -8.99 -6.01 9.27
CA LEU A 52 -9.00 -4.82 8.43
C LEU A 52 -7.87 -3.84 8.79
N GLU A 53 -7.68 -3.61 10.10
CA GLU A 53 -6.61 -2.74 10.59
C GLU A 53 -5.23 -3.37 10.30
N ALA A 54 -5.11 -4.69 10.50
CA ALA A 54 -3.86 -5.40 10.29
C ALA A 54 -3.39 -5.36 8.82
N VAL A 55 -4.30 -5.56 7.86
CA VAL A 55 -3.96 -5.49 6.44
C VAL A 55 -3.68 -4.06 6.00
N THR A 56 -4.40 -3.06 6.54
CA THR A 56 -4.14 -1.65 6.26
C THR A 56 -2.73 -1.27 6.71
N MET A 57 -2.34 -1.62 7.94
CA MET A 57 -1.00 -1.34 8.47
C MET A 57 0.12 -2.08 7.72
N ALA A 58 -0.13 -3.31 7.28
CA ALA A 58 0.83 -4.07 6.49
C ALA A 58 1.06 -3.44 5.10
N VAL A 59 -0.01 -3.02 4.42
CA VAL A 59 0.07 -2.38 3.10
C VAL A 59 0.68 -0.98 3.21
N MET A 60 0.33 -0.17 4.22
CA MET A 60 0.99 1.12 4.45
C MET A 60 2.51 0.97 4.59
N ALA A 61 2.96 -0.05 5.32
CA ALA A 61 4.39 -0.32 5.47
C ALA A 61 5.08 -0.78 4.18
N LEU A 62 4.35 -1.39 3.24
CA LEU A 62 4.84 -1.66 1.88
C LEU A 62 4.88 -0.38 1.05
N GLU A 63 3.86 0.48 1.16
CA GLU A 63 3.78 1.76 0.46
C GLU A 63 4.82 2.78 0.93
N ASP A 64 5.26 2.73 2.19
CA ASP A 64 6.32 3.60 2.71
C ASP A 64 7.74 3.12 2.32
N ASP A 65 7.89 1.90 1.78
CA ASP A 65 9.19 1.27 1.51
C ASP A 65 9.53 1.32 0.00
N PRO A 66 10.58 2.09 -0.40
CA PRO A 66 10.92 2.35 -1.80
C PRO A 66 11.27 1.11 -2.64
N GLN A 67 11.46 -0.05 -2.01
CA GLN A 67 11.74 -1.30 -2.69
C GLN A 67 10.51 -1.87 -3.41
N PHE A 68 9.30 -1.54 -2.96
CA PHE A 68 8.06 -2.10 -3.49
C PHE A 68 7.37 -1.13 -4.44
N ASN A 69 6.65 -1.69 -5.43
CA ASN A 69 5.90 -0.90 -6.39
C ASN A 69 4.51 -0.54 -5.84
N ALA A 70 4.48 0.32 -4.84
CA ALA A 70 3.26 0.90 -4.26
C ALA A 70 3.68 2.13 -3.44
N GLY A 71 2.92 3.23 -3.48
CA GLY A 71 3.30 4.44 -2.76
C GLY A 71 4.72 4.89 -3.14
N ARG A 72 5.58 5.09 -2.14
CA ARG A 72 7.01 5.30 -2.32
C ARG A 72 7.64 4.11 -3.02
N GLY A 73 8.21 4.31 -4.20
CA GLY A 73 8.73 3.24 -5.05
C GLY A 73 7.81 2.85 -6.21
N ALA A 74 6.72 3.60 -6.42
CA ALA A 74 5.86 3.47 -7.58
C ALA A 74 6.66 3.58 -8.90
N VAL A 75 6.28 2.75 -9.87
CA VAL A 75 6.77 2.84 -11.25
C VAL A 75 6.32 4.13 -11.93
N TYR A 76 7.01 4.47 -13.02
CA TYR A 76 6.63 5.58 -13.88
C TYR A 76 5.66 5.15 -14.96
N THR A 77 4.72 6.03 -15.29
CA THR A 77 3.90 5.93 -16.51
C THR A 77 4.76 6.22 -17.76
N SER A 78 4.21 6.01 -18.95
CA SER A 78 4.85 6.43 -20.21
C SER A 78 5.07 7.95 -20.32
N ALA A 79 4.36 8.74 -19.52
CA ALA A 79 4.52 10.19 -19.44
C ALA A 79 5.56 10.62 -18.38
N GLY A 80 6.21 9.68 -17.69
CA GLY A 80 7.16 9.99 -16.61
C GLY A 80 6.50 10.49 -15.32
N THR A 81 5.23 10.15 -15.10
CA THR A 81 4.46 10.49 -13.89
C THR A 81 4.18 9.25 -13.03
N HIS A 82 3.49 9.42 -11.90
CA HIS A 82 3.00 8.32 -11.06
C HIS A 82 1.48 8.34 -10.97
N GLU A 83 0.88 7.19 -11.25
CA GLU A 83 -0.54 6.92 -11.09
C GLU A 83 -0.67 5.64 -10.26
N MET A 84 -1.37 5.72 -9.13
CA MET A 84 -1.44 4.66 -8.14
C MET A 84 -2.89 4.21 -7.93
N ASP A 85 -3.01 2.91 -7.63
CA ASP A 85 -4.27 2.25 -7.34
C ASP A 85 -4.17 1.53 -5.99
N ALA A 86 -5.28 1.47 -5.26
CA ALA A 86 -5.37 0.66 -4.06
C ALA A 86 -6.82 0.24 -3.76
N ALA A 87 -6.98 -0.86 -3.05
CA ALA A 87 -8.28 -1.35 -2.61
C ALA A 87 -8.17 -2.01 -1.23
N VAL A 88 -9.28 -1.98 -0.48
CA VAL A 88 -9.43 -2.68 0.79
C VAL A 88 -10.85 -3.23 0.90
N MET A 89 -11.00 -4.39 1.55
CA MET A 89 -12.31 -5.02 1.77
C MET A 89 -12.40 -5.60 3.18
N ASN A 90 -13.49 -5.31 3.86
CA ASN A 90 -13.84 -5.95 5.12
C ASN A 90 -14.73 -7.17 4.88
N GLY A 91 -14.18 -8.37 5.07
CA GLY A 91 -14.92 -9.62 4.86
C GLY A 91 -16.12 -9.82 5.80
N ALA A 92 -16.14 -9.17 6.97
CA ALA A 92 -17.24 -9.31 7.93
C ALA A 92 -18.49 -8.54 7.50
N SER A 93 -18.32 -7.31 6.98
CA SER A 93 -19.44 -6.47 6.52
C SER A 93 -19.68 -6.55 5.01
N ARG A 94 -18.70 -7.08 4.26
CA ARG A 94 -18.58 -6.98 2.79
C ARG A 94 -18.43 -5.54 2.29
N GLY A 95 -18.14 -4.58 3.17
CA GLY A 95 -17.76 -3.23 2.77
C GLY A 95 -16.42 -3.24 2.03
N ALA A 96 -16.31 -2.43 1.00
CA ALA A 96 -15.11 -2.28 0.20
C ALA A 96 -14.91 -0.82 -0.21
N GLY A 97 -13.65 -0.45 -0.42
CA GLY A 97 -13.27 0.86 -0.93
C GLY A 97 -12.04 0.74 -1.80
N ALA A 98 -11.97 1.56 -2.84
CA ALA A 98 -10.90 1.55 -3.82
C ALA A 98 -10.68 2.94 -4.42
N VAL A 99 -9.45 3.15 -4.87
CA VAL A 99 -9.03 4.31 -5.65
C VAL A 99 -8.22 3.83 -6.86
N ALA A 100 -8.34 4.54 -7.98
CA ALA A 100 -7.51 4.26 -9.16
C ALA A 100 -7.11 5.53 -9.90
N GLY A 101 -5.92 5.50 -10.52
CA GLY A 101 -5.36 6.60 -11.28
C GLY A 101 -5.17 7.87 -10.44
N ILE A 102 -4.80 7.72 -9.16
CA ILE A 102 -4.57 8.85 -8.25
C ILE A 102 -3.07 9.14 -8.09
N THR A 103 -2.75 10.37 -7.73
CA THR A 103 -1.38 10.78 -7.40
C THR A 103 -1.41 11.75 -6.22
N GLY A 104 -0.38 11.73 -5.36
CA GLY A 104 -0.28 12.64 -4.22
C GLY A 104 -0.55 12.03 -2.85
N PRO A 105 -1.65 11.27 -2.58
CA PRO A 105 -1.80 10.62 -1.28
C PRO A 105 -0.61 9.72 -0.98
N ARG A 106 0.03 9.95 0.17
CA ARG A 106 1.22 9.20 0.60
C ARG A 106 0.98 7.70 0.62
N ASN A 107 -0.21 7.32 1.11
CA ASN A 107 -0.65 5.94 1.28
C ASN A 107 -1.98 5.71 0.57
N PRO A 108 -1.98 5.27 -0.71
CA PRO A 108 -3.20 4.94 -1.45
C PRO A 108 -4.15 3.99 -0.72
N VAL A 109 -3.67 3.05 0.11
CA VAL A 109 -4.54 2.18 0.92
C VAL A 109 -5.39 2.94 1.93
N LEU A 110 -4.90 4.06 2.47
CA LEU A 110 -5.70 4.93 3.35
C LEU A 110 -6.77 5.69 2.57
N ALA A 111 -6.50 6.04 1.32
CA ALA A 111 -7.51 6.61 0.42
C ALA A 111 -8.61 5.58 0.13
N ALA A 112 -8.25 4.34 -0.22
CA ALA A 112 -9.19 3.24 -0.40
C ALA A 112 -10.02 2.97 0.86
N ARG A 113 -9.40 2.98 2.04
CA ARG A 113 -10.10 2.84 3.32
C ARG A 113 -11.04 4.00 3.61
N ALA A 114 -10.65 5.23 3.30
CA ALA A 114 -11.51 6.40 3.45
C ALA A 114 -12.72 6.32 2.53
N VAL A 115 -12.59 5.83 1.29
CA VAL A 115 -13.73 5.56 0.40
C VAL A 115 -14.71 4.58 1.06
N MET A 116 -14.21 3.48 1.63
CA MET A 116 -15.03 2.48 2.31
C MET A 116 -15.76 3.03 3.56
N GLU A 117 -15.08 3.83 4.36
CA GLU A 117 -15.57 4.24 5.69
C GLU A 117 -16.30 5.59 5.69
N ARG A 118 -16.05 6.45 4.70
CA ARG A 118 -16.44 7.87 4.71
C ARG A 118 -17.11 8.33 3.42
N SER A 119 -17.58 7.40 2.60
CA SER A 119 -18.37 7.69 1.42
C SER A 119 -19.47 6.64 1.23
N GLU A 120 -20.42 6.93 0.35
CA GLU A 120 -21.45 5.95 -0.07
C GLU A 120 -20.99 5.10 -1.29
N ASN A 121 -19.74 5.25 -1.71
CA ASN A 121 -19.19 4.65 -2.92
C ASN A 121 -18.21 3.50 -2.60
N VAL A 122 -17.95 2.66 -3.60
CA VAL A 122 -16.93 1.60 -3.52
C VAL A 122 -15.64 1.99 -4.24
N LEU A 123 -15.71 2.78 -5.32
CA LEU A 123 -14.55 3.15 -6.13
C LEU A 123 -14.63 4.63 -6.50
N LEU A 124 -13.54 5.36 -6.29
CA LEU A 124 -13.34 6.72 -6.81
C LEU A 124 -12.09 6.75 -7.70
N ILE A 125 -12.10 7.56 -8.76
CA ILE A 125 -10.95 7.66 -9.68
C ILE A 125 -10.59 9.12 -10.00
N GLY A 126 -9.34 9.34 -10.43
CA GLY A 126 -8.86 10.61 -10.96
C GLY A 126 -8.99 11.80 -9.99
N GLU A 127 -9.26 13.01 -10.53
CA GLU A 127 -9.30 14.24 -9.72
C GLU A 127 -10.39 14.22 -8.64
N GLY A 128 -11.55 13.60 -8.90
CA GLY A 128 -12.60 13.46 -7.90
C GLY A 128 -12.14 12.67 -6.68
N ALA A 129 -11.36 11.60 -6.89
CA ALA A 129 -10.76 10.84 -5.79
C ALA A 129 -9.71 11.66 -5.03
N MET A 130 -8.88 12.44 -5.73
CA MET A 130 -7.87 13.29 -5.09
C MET A 130 -8.50 14.40 -4.25
N GLN A 131 -9.56 15.04 -4.76
CA GLN A 131 -10.33 16.03 -4.01
C GLN A 131 -10.93 15.42 -2.75
N PHE A 132 -11.56 14.24 -2.88
CA PHE A 132 -12.06 13.49 -1.71
C PHE A 132 -10.93 13.21 -0.70
N CYS A 133 -9.75 12.76 -1.15
CA CYS A 133 -8.62 12.52 -0.25
C CYS A 133 -8.19 13.77 0.53
N ARG A 134 -8.19 14.95 -0.11
CA ARG A 134 -7.89 16.23 0.54
C ARG A 134 -8.94 16.59 1.59
N GLU A 135 -10.23 16.42 1.27
CA GLU A 135 -11.35 16.67 2.19
C GLU A 135 -11.33 15.73 3.40
N GLN A 136 -10.86 14.48 3.22
CA GLN A 136 -10.66 13.52 4.31
C GLN A 136 -9.41 13.80 5.16
N GLY A 137 -8.60 14.80 4.80
CA GLY A 137 -7.40 15.20 5.52
C GLY A 137 -6.26 14.19 5.42
N LEU A 138 -6.17 13.43 4.31
CA LEU A 138 -5.07 12.50 4.10
C LEU A 138 -3.76 13.25 3.84
N ALA A 139 -2.64 12.63 4.22
CA ALA A 139 -1.31 13.16 3.94
C ALA A 139 -1.00 13.07 2.44
N PHE A 140 -0.49 14.17 1.88
CA PHE A 140 -0.03 14.24 0.50
C PHE A 140 1.48 14.46 0.47
N GLU A 141 2.12 13.92 -0.56
CA GLU A 141 3.54 14.08 -0.87
C GLU A 141 3.69 14.55 -2.32
N ASP A 142 4.82 15.17 -2.64
CA ASP A 142 5.14 15.58 -4.01
C ASP A 142 5.57 14.39 -4.88
N ALA A 143 5.50 14.53 -6.21
CA ALA A 143 5.88 13.49 -7.17
C ALA A 143 7.27 12.86 -6.89
N ALA A 144 8.23 13.68 -6.44
CA ALA A 144 9.60 13.24 -6.13
C ALA A 144 9.68 12.26 -4.94
N TYR A 145 8.69 12.23 -4.06
CA TYR A 145 8.62 11.26 -2.97
C TYR A 145 8.39 9.85 -3.49
N PHE A 146 7.52 9.71 -4.50
CA PHE A 146 7.11 8.41 -5.04
C PHE A 146 8.18 7.77 -5.93
N GLY A 147 8.91 8.60 -6.68
CA GLY A 147 9.94 8.15 -7.60
C GLY A 147 11.21 7.67 -6.93
N THR A 148 11.81 6.62 -7.48
CA THR A 148 13.19 6.23 -7.17
C THR A 148 14.00 6.15 -8.46
N ARG A 149 15.33 6.28 -8.34
CA ARG A 149 16.24 6.16 -9.48
C ARG A 149 16.14 4.77 -10.14
N GLU A 150 16.07 3.72 -9.32
CA GLU A 150 15.90 2.33 -9.81
C GLU A 150 14.64 2.18 -10.66
N ARG A 151 13.52 2.82 -10.28
CA ARG A 151 12.27 2.76 -11.05
C ARG A 151 12.28 3.60 -12.33
N LEU A 152 13.09 4.65 -12.37
CA LEU A 152 13.22 5.51 -13.55
C LEU A 152 14.10 4.86 -14.64
N GLU A 153 15.08 4.05 -14.23
CA GLU A 153 16.04 3.39 -15.13
C GLU A 153 15.60 1.99 -15.59
N ALA A 154 14.52 1.44 -15.01
CA ALA A 154 13.99 0.10 -15.29
C ALA A 154 13.10 0.06 -16.54
#